data_AF-A0A3C1WA64-F1
#
_entry.id   AF-A0A3C1WA64-F1
#
_cell.length_a   1.000
_cell.length_b   1.000
_cell.length_c   1.000
_cell.angle_alpha   90.00
_cell.angle_beta   90.00
_cell.angle_gamma   90.00
#
_symmetry.space_group_name_H-M   'P 1'
#
loop_
_entity.id
_entity.type
_entity.pdbx_description
1 polymer ?
#
loop_
_entity_poly.entity_id
_entity_poly.type
_entity_poly.pdbx_seq_one_letter_code
_entity_poly.pdbx_strand_id
1 'polypeptide(L)' 'EKSKAGEAAVTFVSAEGTFKAGPPRGPIEEKPGYALLGAIIESKQGAIFAKFTGPKATVSAQAAAFKKMITEAK' A
#
# COMPACT_ATOMS: atom_id res chain seq x y z
N GLU A 1 10.95 -0.01 2.63
CA GLU A 1 11.81 1.15 2.27
C GLU A 1 11.40 2.34 3.12
N LYS A 2 12.35 3.10 3.70
CA LYS A 2 12.07 4.27 4.55
C LYS A 2 12.12 5.56 3.72
N SER A 3 11.25 6.52 4.01
CA SER A 3 11.16 7.83 3.37
C SER A 3 10.51 8.86 4.31
N LYS A 4 10.19 10.06 3.80
CA LYS A 4 9.49 11.13 4.54
C LYS A 4 8.43 11.81 3.68
N ALA A 5 7.39 12.33 4.33
CA ALA A 5 6.39 13.24 3.77
C ALA A 5 6.30 14.45 4.71
N GLY A 6 6.94 15.57 4.34
CA GLY A 6 7.22 16.66 5.28
C GLY A 6 8.05 16.16 6.49
N GLU A 7 7.52 16.34 7.70
CA GLU A 7 8.14 15.86 8.95
C GLU A 7 7.78 14.41 9.29
N ALA A 8 6.77 13.84 8.63
CA ALA A 8 6.30 12.48 8.91
C ALA A 8 7.25 11.42 8.35
N ALA A 9 7.63 10.45 9.18
CA ALA A 9 8.35 9.26 8.72
C ALA A 9 7.41 8.35 7.92
N VAL A 10 7.90 7.83 6.79
CA VAL A 10 7.14 6.94 5.91
C VAL A 10 7.89 5.62 5.76
N THR A 11 7.20 4.50 5.94
CA THR A 11 7.71 3.17 5.59
C THR A 11 6.87 2.57 4.48
N PHE A 12 7.45 2.39 3.30
CA PHE A 12 6.85 1.66 2.20
C PHE A 12 7.07 0.15 2.36
N VAL A 13 6.02 -0.61 2.12
CA VAL A 13 5.98 -2.08 2.17
C VAL A 13 5.38 -2.61 0.87
N SER A 14 5.80 -3.80 0.45
CA SER A 14 5.24 -4.44 -0.74
C SER A 14 5.07 -5.94 -0.52
N ALA A 15 4.03 -6.51 -1.13
CA ALA A 15 3.80 -7.96 -1.16
C ALA A 15 3.18 -8.35 -2.51
N GLU A 16 3.47 -9.54 -2.98
CA GLU A 16 2.90 -10.12 -4.20
C GLU A 16 2.37 -11.52 -3.89
N GLY A 17 1.29 -11.93 -4.56
CA GLY A 17 0.74 -13.27 -4.41
C GLY A 17 -0.74 -13.34 -4.75
N THR A 18 -1.46 -14.23 -4.06
CA THR A 18 -2.91 -14.36 -4.17
C THR A 18 -3.59 -13.50 -3.11
N PHE A 19 -4.35 -12.49 -3.54
CA PHE A 19 -5.14 -11.69 -2.62
C PHE A 19 -6.45 -12.41 -2.30
N LYS A 20 -6.68 -12.68 -1.02
CA LYS A 20 -7.90 -13.33 -0.51
C LYS A 20 -8.91 -12.24 -0.13
N ALA A 21 -9.84 -11.95 -1.04
CA ALA A 21 -10.85 -10.91 -0.87
C ALA A 21 -12.12 -11.49 -0.22
N GLY A 22 -12.59 -10.87 0.86
CA GLY A 22 -13.82 -11.28 1.53
C GLY A 22 -13.90 -10.80 2.98
N PRO A 23 -15.05 -11.01 3.64
CA PRO A 23 -15.21 -10.68 5.05
C PRO A 23 -14.37 -11.61 5.96
N PRO A 24 -14.02 -11.18 7.21
CA PRO A 24 -13.25 -11.99 8.15
C PRO A 24 -13.86 -13.36 8.48
N ARG A 25 -15.19 -13.45 8.41
CA ARG A 25 -15.95 -14.70 8.43
C ARG A 25 -16.89 -14.69 7.23
N GLY A 26 -16.70 -15.61 6.29
CA GLY A 26 -17.53 -15.77 5.11
C GLY A 26 -16.74 -16.23 3.88
N PRO A 27 -17.38 -16.29 2.70
CA PRO A 27 -16.73 -16.73 1.47
C PRO A 27 -15.54 -15.85 1.10
N ILE A 28 -14.46 -16.47 0.63
CA ILE A 28 -13.25 -15.82 0.16
C ILE A 28 -13.14 -16.00 -1.35
N GLU A 29 -12.94 -14.90 -2.07
CA GLU A 29 -12.56 -14.88 -3.47
C GLU A 29 -11.03 -14.79 -3.58
N GLU A 30 -10.41 -15.75 -4.26
CA GLU A 30 -8.97 -15.72 -4.51
C GLU A 30 -8.65 -14.95 -5.79
N LYS A 31 -7.78 -13.95 -5.67
CA LYS A 31 -7.29 -13.12 -6.78
C LYS A 31 -5.79 -13.36 -6.98
N PRO A 32 -5.40 -14.40 -7.76
CA PRO A 32 -4.00 -14.68 -8.04
C PRO A 32 -3.35 -13.57 -8.88
N GLY A 33 -2.04 -13.40 -8.75
CA GLY A 33 -1.28 -12.39 -9.50
C GLY A 33 -1.55 -10.95 -9.07
N TYR A 34 -2.02 -10.75 -7.83
CA TYR A 34 -2.20 -9.44 -7.24
C TYR A 34 -0.94 -9.01 -6.47
N ALA A 35 -0.80 -7.71 -6.28
CA ALA A 35 0.23 -7.10 -5.45
C ALA A 35 -0.38 -6.05 -4.53
N LEU A 36 0.31 -5.78 -3.43
CA LEU A 36 0.08 -4.67 -2.52
C LEU A 36 1.34 -3.80 -2.53
N LEU A 37 1.16 -2.50 -2.74
CA LEU A 37 2.11 -1.47 -2.35
C LEU A 37 1.47 -0.66 -1.23
N GLY A 38 2.09 -0.64 -0.06
CA GLY A 38 1.61 0.06 1.13
C GLY A 38 2.56 1.17 1.57
N ALA A 39 2.00 2.18 2.24
CA ALA A 39 2.75 3.19 2.96
C ALA A 39 2.21 3.32 4.39
N ILE A 40 3.12 3.23 5.36
CA ILE A 40 2.86 3.51 6.77
C ILE A 40 3.41 4.89 7.06
N ILE A 41 2.54 5.85 7.36
CA ILE A 41 2.89 7.25 7.58
C ILE A 41 2.69 7.54 9.06
N GLU A 42 3.76 7.86 9.78
CA GLU A 42 3.71 8.15 11.21
C GLU A 42 3.13 9.55 11.46
N SER A 43 2.23 9.68 12.42
CA SER A 43 1.69 10.98 12.87
C SER A 43 1.48 10.99 14.38
N LYS A 44 1.35 12.19 14.97
CA LYS A 44 1.18 12.37 16.43
C LYS A 44 -0.11 11.72 16.95
N GLN A 45 -1.15 11.60 16.11
CA GLN A 45 -2.46 11.08 16.46
C GLN A 45 -2.62 9.60 16.08
N GLY A 46 -1.60 8.98 15.48
CA GLY A 46 -1.62 7.59 15.03
C GLY A 46 -1.14 7.44 13.58
N ALA A 47 -0.70 6.23 13.22
CA ALA A 47 -0.22 5.96 11.87
C ALA A 47 -1.35 5.90 10.84
N ILE A 48 -1.12 6.48 9.67
CA ILE A 48 -1.99 6.36 8.49
C ILE A 48 -1.45 5.26 7.59
N PHE A 49 -2.33 4.37 7.14
CA PHE A 49 -1.99 3.25 6.27
C PHE A 49 -2.63 3.42 4.89
N ALA A 50 -1.84 3.85 3.91
CA ALA A 50 -2.26 3.88 2.52
C ALA A 50 -1.98 2.52 1.87
N LYS A 51 -2.98 1.92 1.21
CA LYS A 51 -2.88 0.62 0.54
C LYS A 51 -3.24 0.76 -0.92
N PHE A 52 -2.37 0.29 -1.79
CA PHE A 52 -2.64 0.13 -3.21
C PHE A 52 -2.54 -1.35 -3.57
N THR A 53 -3.69 -2.01 -3.56
CA THR A 53 -3.83 -3.44 -3.88
C THR A 53 -4.52 -3.60 -5.21
N GLY A 54 -3.97 -4.44 -6.09
CA GLY A 54 -4.56 -4.70 -7.41
C GLY A 54 -3.76 -5.70 -8.22
N PRO A 55 -4.09 -5.89 -9.52
CA PRO A 55 -3.27 -6.69 -10.42
C PRO A 55 -1.82 -6.25 -10.38
N LYS A 56 -0.89 -7.20 -10.30
CA LYS A 56 0.55 -6.92 -10.15
C LYS A 56 1.06 -5.94 -11.20
N ALA A 57 0.68 -6.14 -12.47
CA ALA A 57 1.10 -5.26 -13.57
C ALA A 57 0.73 -3.80 -13.33
N THR A 58 -0.49 -3.53 -12.85
CA THR A 58 -0.97 -2.17 -12.56
C THR A 58 -0.24 -1.57 -11.36
N VAL A 59 -0.09 -2.33 -10.28
CA VAL A 59 0.59 -1.86 -9.06
C VAL A 59 2.05 -1.54 -9.34
N SER A 60 2.77 -2.42 -10.05
CA SER A 60 4.15 -2.20 -10.44
C SER A 60 4.31 -0.99 -11.37
N ALA A 61 3.43 -0.84 -12.38
CA ALA A 61 3.48 0.29 -13.30
C ALA A 61 3.24 1.65 -12.63
N GLN A 62 2.46 1.67 -11.55
CA GLN A 62 2.09 2.90 -10.83
C GLN A 62 2.87 3.11 -9.52
N ALA A 63 3.85 2.26 -9.22
CA ALA A 63 4.58 2.32 -7.95
C ALA A 63 5.27 3.66 -7.70
N ALA A 64 5.89 4.24 -8.73
CA ALA A 64 6.55 5.55 -8.62
C ALA A 64 5.55 6.68 -8.38
N ALA A 65 4.42 6.68 -9.10
CA ALA A 65 3.36 7.67 -8.93
C ALA A 65 2.74 7.59 -7.52
N PHE A 66 2.50 6.37 -7.01
CA PHE A 66 2.01 6.17 -5.65
C PHE A 66 2.99 6.71 -4.61
N LYS A 67 4.29 6.37 -4.71
CA LYS A 67 5.31 6.87 -3.78
C LYS A 67 5.36 8.40 -3.80
N LYS A 68 5.36 9.00 -4.99
CA LYS A 68 5.37 10.46 -5.18
C LYS A 68 4.17 11.13 -4.49
N MET A 69 2.97 10.60 -4.72
CA MET A 69 1.74 11.08 -4.07
C MET A 69 1.85 11.10 -2.54
N ILE A 70 2.46 10.07 -1.95
CA ILE A 70 2.65 9.98 -0.50
C ILE A 70 3.72 10.97 -0.01
N THR A 71 4.87 11.04 -0.69
CA THR A 71 5.98 11.90 -0.25
C THR A 71 5.72 13.39 -0.45
N GLU A 72 4.84 13.76 -1.37
CA GLU A 72 4.45 15.15 -1.66
C GLU A 72 3.21 15.62 -0.86
N ALA A 73 2.57 14.72 -0.09
CA ALA A 73 1.50 15.11 0.81
C ALA A 73 2.03 16.12 1.84
N LYS A 74 1.34 17.27 1.94
CA LYS A 74 1.67 18.35 2.88
C LYS A 74 0.90 18.21 4.17
#